data_AF-A0A8J4K2L1-F1
#
_entry.id   AF-A0A8J4K2L1-F1
#
_cell.length_a   1.000
_cell.length_b   1.000
_cell.length_c   1.000
_cell.angle_alpha   90.00
_cell.angle_beta   90.00
_cell.angle_gamma   90.00
#
_symmetry.space_group_name_H-M   'P 1'
#
loop_
_entity.id
_entity.type
_entity.pdbx_description
1 polymer ?
#
loop_
_entity_poly.entity_id
_entity_poly.type
_entity_poly.pdbx_seq_one_letter_code
_entity_poly.pdbx_strand_id
1 'polypeptide(L)'
;QSVENFSHRGYFGRKSRNREPEPKGPTQPAERSEPKWAHFCDFREITHIVIKDCRVSINRQDNKCLEVVLPSSESALSLVSLVDGYFRLTADSSHYLCHEVAPPRVVMSILNGIHGPMQEEFVFAKLRREEQEEGLYIIRWSVLDFNRMILSVVKRGHQQQGALKYRQFRIQIKGNSFVLEGWDREFSTLRELLDVLKGCTLKSGDETFTVKRCCPPKPGEISDLLITRKVKDSAKQILNLTQLSFHQIRKNEITQRAHLGQGTRTNIYDGVLNVCGTAGADDEAEYFSTEQNNNSREMHVVLKVLDPSHRDIALAFFETASLMSQVSHVHLAFVHGVCVRGSENIMVEEFVEHGPLDVLLRKEKGRVTVGWKITVAKQLASALSYLEDKNLVHGNVCAKNILLARKGLEDGSVPFVKLSDPGVSFTVLSREERVDRIPWIAPECVREVGNLSTAADKWSFGTTLLEICFDADVPLKERTPSEKERFYEKRHRLPEPSCKELATLICQCLNYTPVERPSFRTILRDLTQLQPHNLVDVTSVNPDFPVSDPTVFQKRYLKKIRELGE
;
A
#
# COMPACT_ATOMS: atom_id res chain seq x y z
N GLN A 1 -34.07 -11.45 -32.84
CA GLN A 1 -34.09 -12.42 -33.96
C GLN A 1 -33.75 -11.64 -35.22
N SER A 2 -32.97 -12.21 -36.15
CA SER A 2 -32.57 -11.67 -37.49
C SER A 2 -31.89 -10.27 -37.49
N VAL A 3 -30.64 -10.02 -37.95
CA VAL A 3 -29.86 -10.49 -39.13
C VAL A 3 -30.61 -10.10 -40.42
N GLU A 4 -30.09 -9.29 -41.36
CA GLU A 4 -28.92 -9.54 -42.24
C GLU A 4 -28.21 -8.29 -42.81
N ASN A 5 -27.01 -8.54 -43.38
CA ASN A 5 -26.20 -7.60 -44.17
C ASN A 5 -26.70 -7.46 -45.62
N PHE A 6 -26.30 -6.39 -46.30
CA PHE A 6 -26.01 -6.47 -47.75
C PHE A 6 -24.71 -5.78 -48.12
N SER A 7 -23.94 -6.42 -49.00
CA SER A 7 -22.72 -5.90 -49.62
C SER A 7 -22.77 -6.21 -51.11
N HIS A 8 -22.29 -5.31 -51.97
CA HIS A 8 -22.15 -5.59 -53.40
C HIS A 8 -20.81 -5.11 -53.96
N ARG A 9 -20.17 -6.00 -54.73
CA ARG A 9 -18.93 -5.78 -55.51
C ARG A 9 -19.26 -5.43 -56.97
N GLY A 10 -18.31 -4.78 -57.64
CA GLY A 10 -18.20 -4.69 -59.11
C GLY A 10 -17.80 -3.28 -59.58
N TYR A 11 -16.93 -3.06 -60.57
CA TYR A 11 -16.16 -3.97 -61.45
C TYR A 11 -14.90 -3.24 -61.96
N PHE A 12 -13.90 -3.97 -62.48
CA PHE A 12 -12.63 -3.40 -63.01
C PHE A 12 -12.76 -2.75 -64.41
N GLY A 13 -11.93 -1.73 -64.73
CA GLY A 13 -11.83 -1.14 -66.09
C GLY A 13 -10.51 -0.37 -66.37
N ARG A 14 -10.02 -0.41 -67.62
CA ARG A 14 -8.69 0.07 -68.11
C ARG A 14 -8.87 0.73 -69.52
N LYS A 15 -7.95 1.51 -70.14
CA LYS A 15 -6.50 1.78 -69.93
C LYS A 15 -6.04 3.08 -70.68
N SER A 16 -5.29 3.98 -70.02
CA SER A 16 -4.17 4.79 -70.60
C SER A 16 -4.38 6.00 -71.57
N ARG A 17 -3.39 6.92 -71.53
CA ARG A 17 -3.01 8.04 -72.45
C ARG A 17 -3.84 9.34 -72.37
N ASN A 18 -3.29 10.57 -72.45
CA ASN A 18 -1.94 11.05 -72.90
C ASN A 18 -1.44 12.33 -72.17
N ARG A 19 -0.16 12.68 -72.42
CA ARG A 19 0.76 13.70 -71.84
C ARG A 19 0.33 15.19 -71.77
N GLU A 20 0.69 15.82 -70.64
CA GLU A 20 1.39 17.13 -70.36
C GLU A 20 1.67 18.17 -71.48
N PRO A 21 1.75 19.51 -71.16
CA PRO A 21 2.76 20.09 -70.23
C PRO A 21 2.39 21.30 -69.31
N GLU A 22 3.19 21.45 -68.23
CA GLU A 22 3.66 22.62 -67.41
C GLU A 22 2.82 23.94 -67.25
N PRO A 23 2.87 24.67 -66.11
CA PRO A 23 4.12 25.00 -65.39
C PRO A 23 4.11 24.93 -63.84
N LYS A 24 5.31 25.13 -63.28
CA LYS A 24 5.68 25.01 -61.86
C LYS A 24 5.01 26.06 -60.95
N GLY A 25 4.22 25.59 -59.98
CA GLY A 25 3.84 26.33 -58.77
C GLY A 25 4.82 26.06 -57.60
N PRO A 26 4.80 26.88 -56.53
CA PRO A 26 5.85 26.88 -55.52
C PRO A 26 5.90 25.61 -54.67
N THR A 27 7.10 25.30 -54.17
CA THR A 27 7.40 24.21 -53.24
C THR A 27 6.35 24.07 -52.14
N GLN A 28 5.75 22.88 -52.03
CA GLN A 28 4.96 22.51 -50.86
C GLN A 28 5.83 22.65 -49.59
N PRO A 29 5.27 23.15 -48.46
CA PRO A 29 5.97 23.08 -47.19
C PRO A 29 6.21 21.61 -46.87
N ALA A 30 7.44 21.26 -46.50
CA ALA A 30 7.75 19.91 -46.04
C ALA A 30 6.80 19.54 -44.89
N GLU A 31 6.01 18.47 -45.06
CA GLU A 31 5.18 17.92 -43.99
C GLU A 31 6.10 17.58 -42.81
N ARG A 32 6.05 18.43 -41.77
CA ARG A 32 6.69 18.11 -40.50
C ARG A 32 5.93 16.94 -39.92
N SER A 33 6.47 15.74 -40.12
CA SER A 33 6.06 14.51 -39.44
C SER A 33 6.01 14.78 -37.93
N GLU A 34 4.82 15.07 -37.40
CA GLU A 34 4.63 15.23 -35.97
C GLU A 34 5.07 13.93 -35.26
N PRO A 35 5.82 14.02 -34.16
CA PRO A 35 6.26 12.83 -33.45
C PRO A 35 5.05 12.04 -32.97
N LYS A 36 5.03 10.73 -33.25
CA LYS A 36 3.94 9.86 -32.82
C LYS A 36 3.80 9.91 -31.29
N TRP A 37 2.59 10.21 -30.82
CA TRP A 37 2.25 10.19 -29.40
C TRP A 37 2.58 8.83 -28.78
N ALA A 38 3.45 8.83 -27.76
CA ALA A 38 3.78 7.66 -26.99
C ALA A 38 2.90 7.59 -25.72
N HIS A 39 2.18 6.49 -25.55
CA HIS A 39 1.42 6.25 -24.31
C HIS A 39 2.37 5.80 -23.20
N PHE A 40 2.37 6.51 -22.06
CA PHE A 40 3.13 6.11 -20.87
C PHE A 40 2.28 5.27 -19.90
N CYS A 41 1.23 5.84 -19.32
CA CYS A 41 0.30 5.18 -18.40
C CYS A 41 -1.03 5.93 -18.25
N ASP A 42 -2.05 5.27 -17.71
CA ASP A 42 -3.22 5.96 -17.15
C ASP A 42 -2.83 6.70 -15.85
N PHE A 43 -3.52 7.79 -15.52
CA PHE A 43 -3.25 8.57 -14.29
C PHE A 43 -3.27 7.69 -13.01
N ARG A 44 -4.19 6.73 -12.92
CA ARG A 44 -4.31 5.83 -11.75
C ARG A 44 -3.08 4.97 -11.46
N GLU A 45 -2.22 4.75 -12.46
CA GLU A 45 -0.98 3.99 -12.30
C GLU A 45 0.15 4.81 -11.68
N ILE A 46 0.01 6.14 -11.64
CA ILE A 46 1.01 7.03 -11.06
C ILE A 46 0.99 6.87 -9.53
N THR A 47 2.17 6.66 -8.96
CA THR A 47 2.35 6.59 -7.50
C THR A 47 2.73 7.95 -6.93
N HIS A 48 3.76 8.59 -7.50
CA HIS A 48 4.25 9.89 -7.04
C HIS A 48 5.06 10.58 -8.14
N ILE A 49 5.18 11.90 -8.03
CA ILE A 49 5.97 12.72 -8.94
C ILE A 49 7.05 13.44 -8.13
N VAL A 50 8.27 13.48 -8.68
CA VAL A 50 9.40 14.22 -8.10
C VAL A 50 9.77 15.36 -9.04
N ILE A 51 10.03 16.54 -8.48
CA ILE A 51 10.55 17.69 -9.20
C ILE A 51 11.97 17.99 -8.68
N LYS A 52 12.92 18.18 -9.59
CA LYS A 52 14.28 18.66 -9.31
C LYS A 52 14.62 19.73 -10.32
N ASP A 53 14.55 21.00 -9.90
CA ASP A 53 14.68 22.18 -10.75
C ASP A 53 13.70 22.18 -11.94
N CYS A 54 14.17 21.79 -13.12
CA CYS A 54 13.41 21.67 -14.37
C CYS A 54 13.15 20.22 -14.80
N ARG A 55 13.65 19.23 -14.04
CA ARG A 55 13.45 17.79 -14.26
C ARG A 55 12.24 17.30 -13.47
N VAL A 56 11.40 16.52 -14.14
CA VAL A 56 10.20 15.88 -13.59
C VAL A 56 10.33 14.36 -13.76
N SER A 57 10.13 13.62 -12.68
CA SER A 57 10.13 12.16 -12.63
C SER A 57 8.73 11.66 -12.30
N ILE A 58 8.02 11.05 -13.25
CA ILE A 58 6.67 10.49 -13.05
C ILE A 58 6.79 8.98 -12.84
N ASN A 59 6.52 8.51 -11.60
CA ASN A 59 6.75 7.13 -11.20
C ASN A 59 5.45 6.31 -11.17
N ARG A 60 5.51 5.06 -11.62
CA ARG A 60 4.37 4.13 -11.72
C ARG A 60 4.39 3.03 -10.67
N GLN A 61 3.27 2.32 -10.54
CA GLN A 61 3.11 1.10 -9.72
C GLN A 61 4.05 -0.05 -10.13
N ASP A 62 4.52 -0.10 -11.39
CA ASP A 62 5.42 -1.14 -11.90
C ASP A 62 6.90 -0.75 -11.81
N ASN A 63 7.23 0.28 -11.01
CA ASN A 63 8.54 0.93 -10.89
C ASN A 63 9.12 1.53 -12.19
N LYS A 64 8.33 1.65 -13.27
CA LYS A 64 8.76 2.47 -14.40
C LYS A 64 8.66 3.96 -14.06
N CYS A 65 9.63 4.73 -14.53
CA CYS A 65 9.67 6.17 -14.41
C CYS A 65 9.72 6.81 -15.79
N LEU A 66 8.97 7.91 -15.98
CA LEU A 66 9.14 8.83 -17.09
C LEU A 66 9.91 10.05 -16.60
N GLU A 67 11.12 10.23 -17.11
CA GLU A 67 11.96 11.41 -16.90
C GLU A 67 11.70 12.44 -18.00
N VAL A 68 11.33 13.66 -17.63
CA VAL A 68 11.15 14.80 -18.55
C VAL A 68 11.96 15.98 -18.05
N VAL A 69 12.73 16.63 -18.95
CA VAL A 69 13.39 17.91 -18.66
C VAL A 69 12.65 19.01 -19.42
N LEU A 70 12.27 20.07 -18.72
CA LEU A 70 11.46 21.17 -19.23
C LEU A 70 12.27 22.48 -19.34
N PRO A 71 11.78 23.49 -20.08
CA PRO A 71 12.55 24.72 -20.31
C PRO A 71 12.82 25.57 -19.05
N SER A 72 11.99 25.44 -18.02
CA SER A 72 12.13 26.17 -16.75
C SER A 72 11.52 25.38 -15.58
N SER A 73 11.87 25.75 -14.34
CA SER A 73 11.22 25.19 -13.14
C SER A 73 9.73 25.55 -13.06
N GLU A 74 9.35 26.75 -13.49
CA GLU A 74 7.94 27.15 -13.61
C GLU A 74 7.16 26.24 -14.57
N SER A 75 7.79 25.83 -15.69
CA SER A 75 7.20 24.86 -16.63
C SER A 75 7.01 23.49 -15.97
N ALA A 76 7.97 23.06 -15.12
CA ALA A 76 7.87 21.81 -14.36
C ALA A 76 6.73 21.86 -13.32
N LEU A 77 6.65 22.92 -12.53
CA LEU A 77 5.55 23.14 -11.59
C LEU A 77 4.20 23.20 -12.31
N SER A 78 4.13 23.85 -13.48
CA SER A 78 2.91 23.92 -14.29
C SER A 78 2.46 22.55 -14.81
N LEU A 79 3.36 21.76 -15.40
CA LEU A 79 3.06 20.41 -15.87
C LEU A 79 2.57 19.52 -14.72
N VAL A 80 3.28 19.51 -13.59
CA VAL A 80 2.95 18.61 -12.48
C VAL A 80 1.66 19.04 -11.78
N SER A 81 1.37 20.35 -11.70
CA SER A 81 0.07 20.86 -11.25
C SER A 81 -1.09 20.34 -12.10
N LEU A 82 -0.90 20.28 -13.43
CA LEU A 82 -1.90 19.76 -14.36
C LEU A 82 -2.10 18.25 -14.20
N VAL A 83 -1.01 17.49 -14.09
CA VAL A 83 -1.05 16.02 -13.89
C VAL A 83 -1.69 15.67 -12.54
N ASP A 84 -1.36 16.38 -11.47
CA ASP A 84 -1.99 16.24 -10.15
C ASP A 84 -3.50 16.55 -10.19
N GLY A 85 -3.89 17.60 -10.92
CA GLY A 85 -5.29 17.93 -11.17
C GLY A 85 -6.07 16.81 -11.85
N TYR A 86 -5.55 16.28 -12.96
CA TYR A 86 -6.19 15.15 -13.67
C TYR A 86 -6.18 13.86 -12.86
N PHE A 87 -5.13 13.60 -12.08
CA PHE A 87 -5.07 12.48 -11.14
C PHE A 87 -6.20 12.57 -10.12
N ARG A 88 -6.38 13.72 -9.47
CA ARG A 88 -7.49 13.94 -8.52
C ARG A 88 -8.87 13.80 -9.15
N LEU A 89 -9.03 14.17 -10.42
CA LEU A 89 -10.29 14.05 -11.14
C LEU A 89 -10.59 12.64 -11.65
N THR A 90 -9.61 11.72 -11.72
CA THR A 90 -9.79 10.42 -12.42
C THR A 90 -9.34 9.18 -11.62
N ALA A 91 -8.61 9.37 -10.52
CA ALA A 91 -8.07 8.29 -9.69
C ALA A 91 -8.40 8.46 -8.20
N ASP A 92 -8.02 9.58 -7.58
CA ASP A 92 -8.24 9.81 -6.14
C ASP A 92 -8.33 11.31 -5.81
N SER A 93 -9.55 11.80 -5.55
CA SER A 93 -9.85 13.21 -5.26
C SER A 93 -9.23 13.74 -3.95
N SER A 94 -8.76 12.83 -3.09
CA SER A 94 -8.27 13.14 -1.73
C SER A 94 -6.79 12.85 -1.58
N HIS A 95 -6.04 12.83 -2.67
CA HIS A 95 -4.60 12.62 -2.70
C HIS A 95 -3.89 13.70 -3.54
N TYR A 96 -2.58 13.84 -3.39
CA TYR A 96 -1.74 14.70 -4.24
C TYR A 96 -0.39 14.02 -4.48
N LEU A 97 0.14 14.11 -5.69
CA LEU A 97 1.28 13.32 -6.18
C LEU A 97 2.66 13.92 -5.83
N CYS A 98 2.72 15.22 -5.55
CA CYS A 98 3.95 16.00 -5.40
C CYS A 98 3.69 17.16 -4.42
N HIS A 99 4.62 17.41 -3.49
CA HIS A 99 4.45 18.39 -2.41
C HIS A 99 4.53 19.83 -2.91
N GLU A 100 5.40 20.05 -3.91
CA GLU A 100 5.75 21.33 -4.51
C GLU A 100 4.57 21.99 -5.23
N VAL A 101 3.56 21.20 -5.61
CA VAL A 101 2.31 21.67 -6.24
C VAL A 101 1.06 21.30 -5.44
N ALA A 102 1.22 20.78 -4.21
CA ALA A 102 0.13 20.26 -3.40
C ALA A 102 -0.89 21.38 -3.08
N PRO A 103 -2.16 21.28 -3.51
CA PRO A 103 -3.11 22.35 -3.27
C PRO A 103 -3.35 22.53 -1.75
N PRO A 104 -3.16 23.74 -1.16
CA PRO A 104 -3.26 23.92 0.29
C PRO A 104 -4.59 23.45 0.90
N ARG A 105 -5.69 23.58 0.13
CA ARG A 105 -7.01 23.05 0.48
C ARG A 105 -7.05 21.53 0.56
N VAL A 106 -6.37 20.82 -0.34
CA VAL A 106 -6.30 19.35 -0.36
C VAL A 106 -5.45 18.87 0.83
N VAL A 107 -4.32 19.54 1.11
CA VAL A 107 -3.49 19.24 2.30
C VAL A 107 -4.30 19.43 3.59
N MET A 108 -4.99 20.56 3.75
CA MET A 108 -5.90 20.83 4.89
C MET A 108 -7.01 19.76 4.98
N SER A 109 -7.58 19.36 3.85
CA SER A 109 -8.60 18.32 3.74
C SER A 109 -8.11 16.97 4.25
N ILE A 110 -6.97 16.50 3.77
CA ILE A 110 -6.36 15.22 4.17
C ILE A 110 -6.08 15.22 5.68
N LEU A 111 -5.46 16.29 6.19
CA LEU A 111 -5.10 16.40 7.60
C LEU A 111 -6.32 16.34 8.53
N ASN A 112 -7.49 16.85 8.13
CA ASN A 112 -8.67 16.95 8.99
C ASN A 112 -9.84 16.05 8.56
N GLY A 113 -9.59 15.05 7.70
CA GLY A 113 -10.63 14.10 7.25
C GLY A 113 -11.77 14.75 6.47
N ILE A 114 -11.50 15.87 5.78
CA ILE A 114 -12.51 16.62 5.03
C ILE A 114 -12.61 16.11 3.59
N HIS A 115 -13.81 15.75 3.17
CA HIS A 115 -14.10 15.44 1.78
C HIS A 115 -14.07 16.68 0.88
N GLY A 116 -13.85 16.47 -0.41
CA GLY A 116 -14.14 17.49 -1.42
C GLY A 116 -15.62 17.92 -1.42
N PRO A 117 -16.02 18.81 -2.34
CA PRO A 117 -17.38 19.31 -2.44
C PRO A 117 -18.33 18.23 -3.01
N MET A 118 -18.67 17.24 -2.19
CA MET A 118 -19.58 16.14 -2.54
C MET A 118 -21.03 16.56 -2.43
N GLN A 119 -21.88 16.08 -3.33
CA GLN A 119 -23.33 16.18 -3.26
C GLN A 119 -23.92 15.35 -2.12
N GLU A 120 -25.13 15.75 -1.71
CA GLU A 120 -25.80 15.17 -0.54
C GLU A 120 -26.14 13.69 -0.71
N GLU A 121 -26.53 13.24 -1.91
CA GLU A 121 -26.83 11.82 -2.15
C GLU A 121 -25.61 10.92 -1.88
N PHE A 122 -24.40 11.38 -2.25
CA PHE A 122 -23.15 10.63 -2.08
C PHE A 122 -22.71 10.61 -0.62
N VAL A 123 -22.89 11.70 0.11
CA VAL A 123 -22.68 11.74 1.57
C VAL A 123 -23.62 10.75 2.27
N PHE A 124 -24.90 10.73 1.91
CA PHE A 124 -25.87 9.81 2.50
C PHE A 124 -25.67 8.35 2.06
N ALA A 125 -25.21 8.10 0.83
CA ALA A 125 -24.79 6.77 0.39
C ALA A 125 -23.57 6.29 1.18
N LYS A 126 -22.56 7.14 1.39
CA LYS A 126 -21.37 6.81 2.19
C LYS A 126 -21.73 6.51 3.64
N LEU A 127 -22.48 7.40 4.31
CA LEU A 127 -22.91 7.19 5.70
C LEU A 127 -23.71 5.90 5.89
N ARG A 128 -24.46 5.43 4.88
CA ARG A 128 -25.18 4.15 4.90
C ARG A 128 -24.31 2.90 4.70
N ARG A 129 -23.10 3.03 4.12
CA ARG A 129 -22.17 1.91 3.91
C ARG A 129 -21.27 1.62 5.11
N GLU A 130 -20.99 2.63 5.93
CA GLU A 130 -20.18 2.48 7.13
C GLU A 130 -20.97 1.77 8.26
N GLU A 131 -20.27 1.38 9.32
CA GLU A 131 -20.92 0.85 10.54
C GLU A 131 -21.87 1.89 11.15
N GLN A 132 -23.10 1.47 11.43
CA GLN A 132 -24.21 2.35 11.83
C GLN A 132 -24.19 2.71 13.32
N GLU A 133 -23.13 3.42 13.71
CA GLU A 133 -22.95 3.98 15.04
C GLU A 133 -23.62 5.36 15.16
N GLU A 134 -24.31 5.59 16.28
CA GLU A 134 -24.87 6.91 16.57
C GLU A 134 -23.75 7.93 16.77
N GLY A 135 -23.80 9.02 15.99
CA GLY A 135 -22.80 10.09 16.03
C GLY A 135 -21.60 9.89 15.11
N LEU A 136 -21.71 8.96 14.15
CA LEU A 136 -20.91 9.00 12.93
C LEU A 136 -21.17 10.34 12.20
N TYR A 137 -20.10 10.98 11.73
CA TYR A 137 -20.20 12.22 10.97
C TYR A 137 -19.25 12.27 9.77
N ILE A 138 -19.63 13.07 8.78
CA ILE A 138 -18.79 13.47 7.65
C ILE A 138 -18.63 14.99 7.68
N ILE A 139 -17.42 15.47 7.42
CA ILE A 139 -17.17 16.87 7.06
C ILE A 139 -16.76 16.95 5.58
N ARG A 140 -17.34 17.90 4.86
CA ARG A 140 -17.11 18.17 3.44
C ARG A 140 -17.04 19.67 3.15
N TRP A 141 -16.43 20.05 2.03
CA TRP A 141 -16.62 21.39 1.46
C TRP A 141 -18.04 21.57 0.92
N SER A 142 -18.55 22.81 0.92
CA SER A 142 -19.82 23.15 0.27
C SER A 142 -19.65 23.18 -1.25
N VAL A 143 -20.66 22.69 -1.98
CA VAL A 143 -20.76 22.77 -3.44
C VAL A 143 -21.17 24.17 -3.94
N LEU A 144 -21.68 25.03 -3.05
CA LEU A 144 -22.24 26.36 -3.39
C LEU A 144 -21.42 27.54 -2.83
N ASP A 145 -20.55 27.30 -1.85
CA ASP A 145 -19.86 28.36 -1.10
C ASP A 145 -18.43 27.94 -0.78
N PHE A 146 -17.47 28.61 -1.39
CA PHE A 146 -16.05 28.28 -1.32
C PHE A 146 -15.45 28.40 0.09
N ASN A 147 -16.07 29.19 0.98
CA ASN A 147 -15.62 29.47 2.34
C ASN A 147 -16.46 28.74 3.41
N ARG A 148 -17.30 27.78 2.98
CA ARG A 148 -18.17 27.01 3.88
C ARG A 148 -17.91 25.52 3.81
N MET A 149 -17.94 24.90 4.99
CA MET A 149 -17.88 23.47 5.17
C MET A 149 -19.20 22.98 5.78
N ILE A 150 -19.53 21.71 5.54
CA ILE A 150 -20.77 21.10 6.01
C ILE A 150 -20.42 19.85 6.82
N LEU A 151 -20.80 19.88 8.10
CA LEU A 151 -20.73 18.78 9.04
C LEU A 151 -22.06 18.03 9.02
N SER A 152 -22.08 16.82 8.48
CA SER A 152 -23.28 15.96 8.39
C SER A 152 -23.21 14.89 9.47
N VAL A 153 -24.09 14.94 10.47
CA VAL A 153 -24.07 14.07 11.66
C VAL A 153 -25.26 13.11 11.64
N VAL A 154 -25.02 11.82 11.86
CA VAL A 154 -26.03 10.75 11.85
C VAL A 154 -26.66 10.54 13.21
N LYS A 155 -27.98 10.35 13.22
CA LYS A 155 -28.78 9.88 14.36
C LYS A 155 -29.56 8.63 13.98
N ARG A 156 -29.50 7.59 14.82
CA ARG A 156 -30.29 6.37 14.68
C ARG A 156 -31.71 6.60 15.23
N GLY A 157 -32.73 6.21 14.47
CA GLY A 157 -34.12 6.24 14.94
C GLY A 157 -34.41 5.14 15.98
N HIS A 158 -35.33 5.40 16.92
CA HIS A 158 -35.64 4.49 18.04
C HIS A 158 -36.54 3.29 17.71
N GLN A 159 -37.05 3.15 16.48
CA GLN A 159 -37.92 2.04 16.08
C GLN A 159 -37.17 0.91 15.37
N GLN A 160 -37.75 -0.30 15.35
CA GLN A 160 -37.10 -1.54 14.88
C GLN A 160 -36.78 -1.61 13.37
N GLN A 161 -37.20 -0.61 12.58
CA GLN A 161 -36.76 -0.38 11.19
C GLN A 161 -36.22 1.06 11.00
N GLY A 162 -35.65 1.66 12.06
CA GLY A 162 -35.35 3.08 12.15
C GLY A 162 -34.50 3.63 11.00
N ALA A 163 -35.15 4.34 10.08
CA ALA A 163 -34.49 5.06 9.01
C ALA A 163 -33.43 6.02 9.56
N LEU A 164 -32.27 6.04 8.90
CA LEU A 164 -31.15 6.90 9.26
C LEU A 164 -31.52 8.36 9.00
N LYS A 165 -31.68 9.12 10.08
CA LYS A 165 -31.73 10.58 10.03
C LYS A 165 -30.31 11.11 10.09
N TYR A 166 -30.05 12.20 9.38
CA TYR A 166 -28.85 13.00 9.59
C TYR A 166 -29.21 14.48 9.54
N ARG A 167 -28.34 15.32 10.11
CA ARG A 167 -28.49 16.77 10.06
C ARG A 167 -27.19 17.43 9.62
N GLN A 168 -27.33 18.45 8.80
CA GLN A 168 -26.23 19.28 8.34
C GLN A 168 -26.09 20.49 9.24
N PHE A 169 -24.89 20.69 9.77
CA PHE A 169 -24.44 21.89 10.47
C PHE A 169 -23.37 22.55 9.61
N ARG A 170 -23.31 23.87 9.58
CA ARG A 170 -22.43 24.62 8.68
C ARG A 170 -21.29 25.24 9.47
N ILE A 171 -20.09 25.13 8.94
CA ILE A 171 -18.88 25.77 9.49
C ILE A 171 -18.45 26.82 8.47
N GLN A 172 -18.36 28.07 8.90
CA GLN A 172 -17.87 29.19 8.10
C GLN A 172 -16.41 29.46 8.40
N ILE A 173 -15.66 29.84 7.36
CA ILE A 173 -14.31 30.37 7.47
C ILE A 173 -14.40 31.90 7.45
N LYS A 174 -13.95 32.55 8.53
CA LYS A 174 -13.93 34.01 8.68
C LYS A 174 -12.49 34.50 8.77
N GLY A 175 -11.92 34.89 7.63
CA GLY A 175 -10.49 35.20 7.55
C GLY A 175 -9.66 33.97 7.94
N ASN A 176 -9.02 34.03 9.12
CA ASN A 176 -8.20 32.94 9.65
C ASN A 176 -8.92 32.10 10.74
N SER A 177 -10.17 32.40 11.10
CA SER A 177 -10.92 31.64 12.12
C SER A 177 -12.00 30.73 11.52
N PHE A 178 -12.40 29.72 12.30
CA PHE A 178 -13.46 28.77 11.98
C PHE A 178 -14.61 28.92 12.97
N VAL A 179 -15.85 28.98 12.48
CA VAL A 179 -17.05 29.22 13.31
C VAL A 179 -18.18 28.29 12.88
N LEU A 180 -18.82 27.61 13.82
CA LEU A 180 -20.07 26.87 13.56
C LEU A 180 -21.24 27.87 13.48
N GLU A 181 -22.06 27.82 12.43
CA GLU A 181 -23.24 28.69 12.31
C GLU A 181 -24.17 28.48 13.52
N GLY A 182 -24.49 29.58 14.23
CA GLY A 182 -25.27 29.55 15.47
C GLY A 182 -24.46 29.32 16.75
N TRP A 183 -23.13 29.35 16.69
CA TRP A 183 -22.25 29.29 17.86
C TRP A 183 -21.35 30.53 17.93
N ASP A 184 -21.45 31.30 19.02
CA ASP A 184 -20.70 32.56 19.21
C ASP A 184 -19.21 32.37 19.56
N ARG A 185 -18.64 31.21 19.25
CA ARG A 185 -17.23 30.88 19.51
C ARG A 185 -16.48 30.68 18.20
N GLU A 186 -15.39 31.41 18.06
CA GLU A 186 -14.44 31.26 16.96
C GLU A 186 -13.23 30.41 17.40
N PHE A 187 -12.65 29.68 16.44
CA PHE A 187 -11.53 28.76 16.67
C PHE A 187 -10.36 29.11 15.74
N SER A 188 -9.13 28.99 16.25
CA SER A 188 -7.91 29.36 15.52
C SER A 188 -7.56 28.36 14.41
N THR A 189 -7.97 27.10 14.58
CA THR A 189 -7.78 26.03 13.60
C THR A 189 -9.03 25.18 13.51
N LEU A 190 -9.25 24.55 12.36
CA LEU A 190 -10.33 23.59 12.20
C LEU A 190 -10.19 22.39 13.15
N ARG A 191 -8.95 21.97 13.46
CA ARG A 191 -8.70 20.86 14.38
C ARG A 191 -9.18 21.18 15.79
N GLU A 192 -8.89 22.37 16.29
CA GLU A 192 -9.40 22.87 17.57
C GLU A 192 -10.94 22.83 17.63
N LEU A 193 -11.61 23.29 16.56
CA LEU A 193 -13.07 23.20 16.43
C LEU A 193 -13.57 21.74 16.45
N LEU A 194 -12.96 20.85 15.65
CA LEU A 194 -13.36 19.44 15.55
C LEU A 194 -13.12 18.66 16.85
N ASP A 195 -12.02 18.93 17.55
CA ASP A 195 -11.69 18.30 18.83
C ASP A 195 -12.65 18.75 19.94
N VAL A 196 -13.05 20.03 19.97
CA VAL A 196 -14.09 20.51 20.90
C VAL A 196 -15.48 19.98 20.53
N LEU A 197 -15.81 19.88 19.24
CA LEU A 197 -17.08 19.27 18.80
C LEU A 197 -17.18 17.78 19.15
N LYS A 198 -16.06 17.06 19.27
CA LYS A 198 -16.03 15.63 19.57
C LYS A 198 -16.54 15.35 20.99
N GLY A 199 -17.72 14.76 21.08
CA GLY A 199 -18.47 14.53 22.31
C GLY A 199 -19.61 15.53 22.54
N CYS A 200 -19.68 16.63 21.80
CA CYS A 200 -20.79 17.58 21.90
C CYS A 200 -22.09 17.02 21.31
N THR A 201 -23.22 17.48 21.87
CA THR A 201 -24.56 17.23 21.33
C THR A 201 -25.10 18.51 20.69
N LEU A 202 -25.18 18.51 19.37
CA LEU A 202 -25.72 19.62 18.58
C LEU A 202 -27.26 19.54 18.57
N LYS A 203 -27.94 20.70 18.58
CA LYS A 203 -29.41 20.78 18.51
C LYS A 203 -29.86 21.36 17.17
N SER A 204 -30.98 20.87 16.67
CA SER A 204 -31.66 21.43 15.50
C SER A 204 -33.17 21.30 15.68
N GLY A 205 -33.81 22.36 16.18
CA GLY A 205 -35.15 22.25 16.75
C GLY A 205 -35.13 21.30 17.94
N ASP A 206 -36.12 20.41 18.03
CA ASP A 206 -36.23 19.44 19.12
C ASP A 206 -35.30 18.21 18.96
N GLU A 207 -34.63 18.05 17.81
CA GLU A 207 -33.73 16.93 17.57
C GLU A 207 -32.28 17.23 17.98
N THR A 208 -31.71 16.31 18.77
CA THR A 208 -30.30 16.27 19.21
C THR A 208 -29.44 15.34 18.37
N PHE A 209 -28.20 15.73 18.07
CA PHE A 209 -27.22 14.98 17.28
C PHE A 209 -25.84 14.99 17.97
N THR A 210 -25.42 13.86 18.51
CA THR A 210 -24.11 13.72 19.19
C THR A 210 -23.00 13.53 18.15
N VAL A 211 -21.90 14.26 18.26
CA VAL A 211 -20.74 14.13 17.36
C VAL A 211 -19.72 13.20 18.01
N LYS A 212 -19.43 12.02 17.43
CA LYS A 212 -18.52 11.02 18.04
C LYS A 212 -17.35 10.64 17.14
N ARG A 213 -17.61 10.13 15.93
CA ARG A 213 -16.59 9.55 15.03
C ARG A 213 -16.64 10.18 13.64
N CYS A 214 -15.50 10.67 13.18
CA CYS A 214 -15.35 11.09 11.78
C CYS A 214 -15.28 9.85 10.89
N CYS A 215 -15.99 9.88 9.76
CA CYS A 215 -15.67 9.05 8.61
C CYS A 215 -14.82 9.89 7.64
N PRO A 216 -13.52 9.61 7.45
CA PRO A 216 -12.66 10.35 6.52
C PRO A 216 -12.84 9.86 5.07
N PRO A 217 -12.34 10.60 4.05
CA PRO A 217 -12.22 10.12 2.68
C PRO A 217 -11.38 8.84 2.61
N LYS A 218 -11.75 7.90 1.73
CA LYS A 218 -11.00 6.65 1.51
C LYS A 218 -10.43 6.65 0.08
N PRO A 219 -9.16 6.25 -0.15
CA PRO A 219 -8.59 6.15 -1.49
C PRO A 219 -9.43 5.26 -2.41
N GLY A 220 -9.62 5.69 -3.66
CA GLY A 220 -10.40 4.95 -4.66
C GLY A 220 -11.91 4.85 -4.38
N GLU A 221 -12.44 5.59 -3.39
CA GLU A 221 -13.87 5.61 -3.11
C GLU A 221 -14.69 6.27 -4.23
N ILE A 222 -15.79 5.62 -4.61
CA ILE A 222 -16.73 6.18 -5.58
C ILE A 222 -17.40 7.43 -4.99
N SER A 223 -17.12 8.57 -5.59
CA SER A 223 -17.74 9.87 -5.34
C SER A 223 -18.05 10.58 -6.66
N ASP A 224 -18.93 11.56 -6.59
CA ASP A 224 -19.25 12.54 -7.63
C ASP A 224 -18.08 13.47 -8.01
N LEU A 225 -16.97 13.41 -7.25
CA LEU A 225 -15.73 14.12 -7.55
C LEU A 225 -14.88 13.45 -8.64
N LEU A 226 -15.20 12.19 -8.99
CA LEU A 226 -14.41 11.39 -9.92
C LEU A 226 -15.10 11.24 -11.29
N ILE A 227 -14.40 11.69 -12.33
CA ILE A 227 -14.78 11.50 -13.73
C ILE A 227 -14.45 10.06 -14.14
N THR A 228 -15.46 9.19 -14.13
CA THR A 228 -15.32 7.82 -14.61
C THR A 228 -15.57 7.75 -16.12
N ARG A 229 -14.54 7.38 -16.89
CA ARG A 229 -14.73 6.96 -18.29
C ARG A 229 -15.50 5.63 -18.29
N LYS A 230 -16.51 5.49 -19.16
CA LYS A 230 -17.10 4.18 -19.49
C LYS A 230 -16.06 3.34 -20.25
N VAL A 231 -15.12 2.75 -19.51
CA VAL A 231 -14.19 1.73 -20.03
C VAL A 231 -14.98 0.43 -20.12
N LYS A 232 -14.98 -0.26 -21.28
CA LYS A 232 -15.45 -1.66 -21.37
C LYS A 232 -14.63 -2.47 -20.35
N ASP A 233 -15.26 -3.30 -19.51
CA ASP A 233 -14.61 -4.01 -18.38
C ASP A 233 -13.33 -4.79 -18.79
N SER A 234 -12.18 -4.12 -18.74
CA SER A 234 -10.91 -4.65 -19.27
C SER A 234 -9.65 -4.12 -18.54
N ALA A 235 -9.81 -3.42 -17.41
CA ALA A 235 -8.69 -2.82 -16.67
C ALA A 235 -8.80 -2.89 -15.13
N LYS A 236 -9.77 -3.65 -14.60
CA LYS A 236 -9.64 -4.24 -13.26
C LYS A 236 -9.63 -5.75 -13.44
N GLN A 237 -8.45 -6.36 -13.42
CA GLN A 237 -8.36 -7.77 -13.02
C GLN A 237 -8.82 -7.82 -11.56
N ILE A 238 -10.13 -8.01 -11.38
CA ILE A 238 -10.68 -8.44 -10.09
C ILE A 238 -10.15 -9.87 -9.93
N LEU A 239 -9.09 -10.00 -9.14
CA LEU A 239 -8.55 -11.30 -8.78
C LEU A 239 -9.69 -12.10 -8.16
N ASN A 240 -9.98 -13.27 -8.72
CA ASN A 240 -11.12 -14.06 -8.27
C ASN A 240 -10.75 -14.81 -6.98
N LEU A 241 -10.71 -14.09 -5.87
CA LEU A 241 -10.36 -14.61 -4.55
C LEU A 241 -11.34 -15.68 -4.04
N THR A 242 -12.47 -15.92 -4.72
CA THR A 242 -13.41 -17.00 -4.38
C THR A 242 -13.02 -18.37 -4.95
N GLN A 243 -12.03 -18.42 -5.85
CA GLN A 243 -11.53 -19.66 -6.45
C GLN A 243 -10.01 -19.71 -6.36
N LEU A 244 -9.47 -20.82 -5.85
CA LEU A 244 -8.04 -21.05 -5.82
C LEU A 244 -7.50 -21.18 -7.25
N SER A 245 -6.51 -20.37 -7.59
CA SER A 245 -5.85 -20.37 -8.89
C SER A 245 -4.34 -20.22 -8.70
N PHE A 246 -3.62 -21.30 -8.99
CA PHE A 246 -2.16 -21.39 -9.02
C PHE A 246 -1.75 -22.52 -9.97
N HIS A 247 -0.53 -22.50 -10.48
CA HIS A 247 0.00 -23.60 -11.29
C HIS A 247 0.24 -24.84 -10.40
N GLN A 248 -0.30 -25.99 -10.81
CA GLN A 248 -0.05 -27.26 -10.12
C GLN A 248 1.23 -27.91 -10.66
N ILE A 249 2.30 -27.80 -9.89
CA ILE A 249 3.62 -28.35 -10.21
C ILE A 249 3.64 -29.85 -9.89
N ARG A 250 4.17 -30.67 -10.79
CA ARG A 250 4.24 -32.13 -10.63
C ARG A 250 5.42 -32.52 -9.75
N LYS A 251 5.28 -33.63 -9.01
CA LYS A 251 6.33 -34.16 -8.12
C LYS A 251 7.68 -34.36 -8.82
N ASN A 252 7.68 -34.79 -10.08
CA ASN A 252 8.89 -35.05 -10.88
C ASN A 252 9.51 -33.79 -11.49
N GLU A 253 8.83 -32.64 -11.41
CA GLU A 253 9.36 -31.35 -11.85
C GLU A 253 10.19 -30.68 -10.75
N ILE A 254 10.04 -31.06 -9.48
CA ILE A 254 10.82 -30.48 -8.36
C ILE A 254 11.83 -31.44 -7.72
N THR A 255 13.02 -30.94 -7.47
CA THR A 255 14.05 -31.60 -6.65
C THR A 255 14.30 -30.79 -5.39
N GLN A 256 14.10 -31.41 -4.22
CA GLN A 256 14.37 -30.83 -2.91
C GLN A 256 15.84 -31.04 -2.53
N ARG A 257 16.52 -29.97 -2.09
CA ARG A 257 17.94 -29.93 -1.72
C ARG A 257 18.10 -29.59 -0.22
N ALA A 258 19.01 -28.69 0.13
CA ALA A 258 19.38 -28.38 1.51
C ALA A 258 18.24 -27.70 2.30
N HIS A 259 18.16 -27.96 3.61
CA HIS A 259 17.26 -27.23 4.51
C HIS A 259 17.83 -25.84 4.81
N LEU A 260 17.07 -24.79 4.50
CA LEU A 260 17.46 -23.38 4.66
C LEU A 260 16.99 -22.77 5.98
N GLY A 261 15.87 -23.25 6.55
CA GLY A 261 15.32 -22.72 7.79
C GLY A 261 13.87 -23.12 8.03
N GLN A 262 13.28 -22.61 9.11
CA GLN A 262 11.89 -22.87 9.47
C GLN A 262 11.08 -21.57 9.37
N GLY A 263 9.93 -21.64 8.69
CA GLY A 263 8.94 -20.59 8.60
C GLY A 263 7.80 -20.79 9.61
N THR A 264 6.71 -20.04 9.46
CA THR A 264 5.49 -20.29 10.25
C THR A 264 4.88 -21.62 9.83
N ARG A 265 4.90 -22.63 10.72
CA ARG A 265 4.34 -23.98 10.49
C ARG A 265 4.81 -24.62 9.17
N THR A 266 6.01 -24.24 8.71
CA THR A 266 6.58 -24.59 7.41
C THR A 266 8.08 -24.82 7.54
N ASN A 267 8.62 -25.74 6.75
CA ASN A 267 10.05 -25.98 6.63
C ASN A 267 10.51 -25.51 5.24
N ILE A 268 11.62 -24.77 5.18
CA ILE A 268 12.09 -24.06 3.98
C ILE A 268 13.32 -24.79 3.45
N TYR A 269 13.30 -25.18 2.18
CA TYR A 269 14.39 -25.87 1.50
C TYR A 269 14.82 -25.13 0.23
N ASP A 270 16.10 -25.28 -0.10
CA ASP A 270 16.62 -25.06 -1.45
C ASP A 270 16.04 -26.13 -2.39
N GLY A 271 15.92 -25.82 -3.68
CA GLY A 271 15.43 -26.76 -4.67
C GLY A 271 15.61 -26.30 -6.10
N VAL A 272 15.24 -27.19 -7.01
CA VAL A 272 15.19 -26.91 -8.46
C VAL A 272 13.83 -27.28 -9.02
N LEU A 273 13.30 -26.41 -9.87
CA LEU A 273 12.16 -26.66 -10.74
C LEU A 273 12.67 -26.90 -12.17
N ASN A 274 12.30 -28.04 -12.75
CA ASN A 274 12.60 -28.42 -14.12
C ASN A 274 11.50 -27.88 -15.04
N VAL A 275 11.80 -26.81 -15.78
CA VAL A 275 10.86 -26.23 -16.74
C VAL A 275 11.03 -26.91 -18.09
N CYS A 276 10.10 -27.81 -18.43
CA CYS A 276 9.96 -28.33 -19.78
C CYS A 276 9.42 -27.22 -20.69
N GLY A 277 10.20 -26.81 -21.69
CA GLY A 277 9.72 -25.86 -22.69
C GLY A 277 8.55 -26.45 -23.48
N THR A 278 7.41 -25.76 -23.49
CA THR A 278 6.30 -26.04 -24.41
C THR A 278 6.70 -25.60 -25.82
N ALA A 279 7.55 -26.39 -26.49
CA ALA A 279 7.54 -26.44 -27.93
C ALA A 279 6.14 -26.86 -28.38
N GLY A 280 5.60 -26.21 -29.41
CA GLY A 280 4.24 -26.48 -29.86
C GLY A 280 4.08 -27.92 -30.33
N ALA A 281 3.02 -28.58 -29.88
CA ALA A 281 2.43 -29.64 -30.68
C ALA A 281 1.85 -28.94 -31.93
N ASP A 282 2.55 -29.03 -33.06
CA ASP A 282 2.04 -29.02 -34.46
C ASP A 282 3.14 -28.83 -35.54
N ASP A 283 4.44 -28.73 -35.21
CA ASP A 283 5.52 -28.75 -36.21
C ASP A 283 6.12 -30.16 -36.41
N GLU A 284 5.51 -30.94 -37.30
CA GLU A 284 6.03 -32.18 -37.91
C GLU A 284 7.20 -31.88 -38.89
N ALA A 285 8.29 -31.29 -38.39
CA ALA A 285 9.50 -31.06 -39.17
C ALA A 285 10.76 -30.81 -38.31
N GLU A 286 11.48 -31.88 -37.92
CA GLU A 286 12.95 -31.85 -38.00
C GLU A 286 13.55 -33.26 -38.03
N TYR A 287 14.09 -33.62 -39.20
CA TYR A 287 14.80 -34.86 -39.46
C TYR A 287 16.31 -34.56 -39.38
N PHE A 288 17.04 -35.31 -38.56
CA PHE A 288 18.48 -35.16 -38.21
C PHE A 288 18.86 -34.05 -37.22
N SER A 289 19.06 -34.45 -35.96
CA SER A 289 20.10 -33.91 -35.06
C SER A 289 20.49 -34.95 -34.02
N THR A 290 21.68 -35.53 -34.15
CA THR A 290 22.24 -36.50 -33.18
C THR A 290 23.05 -35.78 -32.09
N GLU A 291 22.42 -34.88 -31.34
CA GLU A 291 22.92 -34.37 -30.07
C GLU A 291 21.79 -34.35 -29.05
N GLN A 292 22.09 -34.69 -27.79
CA GLN A 292 21.10 -34.76 -26.71
C GLN A 292 20.74 -33.36 -26.21
N ASN A 293 19.91 -32.65 -27.00
CA ASN A 293 19.45 -31.31 -26.66
C ASN A 293 18.37 -31.37 -25.58
N ASN A 294 18.81 -31.49 -24.32
CA ASN A 294 17.98 -31.46 -23.13
C ASN A 294 17.40 -30.04 -22.94
N ASN A 295 16.29 -29.74 -23.63
CA ASN A 295 15.52 -28.48 -23.49
C ASN A 295 14.80 -28.32 -22.12
N SER A 296 15.23 -29.06 -21.10
CA SER A 296 14.83 -28.89 -19.70
C SER A 296 15.63 -27.76 -19.07
N ARG A 297 15.01 -26.59 -18.89
CA ARG A 297 15.65 -25.48 -18.19
C ARG A 297 15.48 -25.66 -16.68
N GLU A 298 16.56 -26.00 -15.98
CA GLU A 298 16.60 -25.98 -14.52
C GLU A 298 16.50 -24.55 -14.00
N MET A 299 15.69 -24.33 -12.96
CA MET A 299 15.52 -23.07 -12.27
C MET A 299 15.64 -23.28 -10.76
N HIS A 300 16.52 -22.52 -10.11
CA HIS A 300 16.64 -22.54 -8.64
C HIS A 300 15.41 -21.91 -7.99
N VAL A 301 14.86 -22.59 -6.97
CA VAL A 301 13.62 -22.23 -6.28
C VAL A 301 13.73 -22.48 -4.79
N VAL A 302 12.90 -21.81 -4.01
CA VAL A 302 12.64 -22.13 -2.60
C VAL A 302 11.42 -23.02 -2.51
N LEU A 303 11.52 -24.10 -1.73
CA LEU A 303 10.42 -25.02 -1.44
C LEU A 303 9.97 -24.81 0.00
N LYS A 304 8.81 -24.17 0.19
CA LYS A 304 8.15 -24.02 1.49
C LYS A 304 7.22 -25.21 1.70
N VAL A 305 7.60 -26.15 2.55
CA VAL A 305 6.84 -27.37 2.85
C VAL A 305 6.00 -27.15 4.11
N LEU A 306 4.68 -27.25 4.01
CA LEU A 306 3.78 -27.20 5.17
C LEU A 306 4.06 -28.38 6.10
N ASP A 307 4.15 -28.12 7.40
CA ASP A 307 4.42 -29.16 8.39
C ASP A 307 3.29 -30.22 8.39
N PRO A 308 3.62 -31.54 8.32
CA PRO A 308 2.62 -32.60 8.30
C PRO A 308 1.71 -32.68 9.54
N SER A 309 2.06 -32.03 10.64
CA SER A 309 1.21 -31.88 11.84
C SER A 309 0.13 -30.80 11.70
N HIS A 310 0.27 -29.89 10.73
CA HIS A 310 -0.59 -28.72 10.52
C HIS A 310 -1.40 -28.80 9.21
N ARG A 311 -1.95 -29.98 8.90
CA ARG A 311 -2.78 -30.21 7.69
C ARG A 311 -4.14 -29.52 7.76
N ASP A 312 -4.62 -29.26 8.96
CA ASP A 312 -5.86 -28.52 9.25
C ASP A 312 -5.89 -27.12 8.62
N ILE A 313 -4.73 -26.48 8.50
CA ILE A 313 -4.56 -25.15 7.90
C ILE A 313 -4.11 -25.18 6.42
N ALA A 314 -4.11 -26.35 5.76
CA ALA A 314 -3.65 -26.47 4.38
C ALA A 314 -4.43 -25.56 3.41
N LEU A 315 -5.71 -25.29 3.66
CA LEU A 315 -6.51 -24.37 2.87
C LEU A 315 -5.93 -22.94 2.89
N ALA A 316 -5.64 -22.39 4.07
CA ALA A 316 -5.06 -21.06 4.20
C ALA A 316 -3.65 -20.95 3.57
N PHE A 317 -2.89 -22.05 3.56
CA PHE A 317 -1.61 -22.14 2.85
C PHE A 317 -1.80 -22.08 1.32
N PHE A 318 -2.82 -22.76 0.78
CA PHE A 318 -3.17 -22.69 -0.64
C PHE A 318 -3.83 -21.35 -1.04
N GLU A 319 -4.57 -20.69 -0.14
CA GLU A 319 -5.09 -19.33 -0.34
C GLU A 319 -3.94 -18.33 -0.53
N THR A 320 -2.91 -18.39 0.32
CA THR A 320 -1.67 -17.59 0.12
C THR A 320 -1.04 -17.89 -1.24
N ALA A 321 -0.82 -19.16 -1.58
CA ALA A 321 -0.19 -19.52 -2.85
C ALA A 321 -1.00 -19.03 -4.07
N SER A 322 -2.34 -19.14 -3.99
CA SER A 322 -3.27 -18.63 -5.00
C SER A 322 -3.11 -17.12 -5.19
N LEU A 323 -3.19 -16.36 -4.09
CA LEU A 323 -3.07 -14.90 -4.11
C LEU A 323 -1.70 -14.46 -4.64
N MET A 324 -0.62 -15.07 -4.15
CA MET A 324 0.75 -14.67 -4.49
C MET A 324 1.21 -15.11 -5.88
N SER A 325 0.65 -16.19 -6.45
CA SER A 325 0.95 -16.60 -7.84
C SER A 325 0.27 -15.72 -8.90
N GLN A 326 -0.80 -15.00 -8.53
CA GLN A 326 -1.54 -14.10 -9.42
C GLN A 326 -0.99 -12.66 -9.45
N VAL A 327 0.06 -12.36 -8.68
CA VAL A 327 0.70 -11.04 -8.65
C VAL A 327 2.10 -11.06 -9.24
N SER A 328 2.45 -10.00 -9.97
CA SER A 328 3.79 -9.80 -10.51
C SER A 328 4.20 -8.35 -10.28
N HIS A 329 5.25 -8.17 -9.48
CA HIS A 329 5.84 -6.88 -9.17
C HIS A 329 7.34 -7.06 -8.91
N VAL A 330 8.16 -6.09 -9.33
CA VAL A 330 9.63 -6.25 -9.32
C VAL A 330 10.23 -6.45 -7.93
N HIS A 331 9.53 -5.98 -6.89
CA HIS A 331 9.89 -6.13 -5.47
C HIS A 331 9.02 -7.15 -4.71
N LEU A 332 8.35 -8.06 -5.41
CA LEU A 332 7.77 -9.28 -4.82
C LEU A 332 8.57 -10.50 -5.31
N ALA A 333 8.76 -11.50 -4.45
CA ALA A 333 9.23 -12.82 -4.88
C ALA A 333 8.07 -13.55 -5.58
N PHE A 334 8.35 -14.17 -6.71
CA PHE A 334 7.30 -14.83 -7.50
C PHE A 334 6.97 -16.22 -6.96
N VAL A 335 5.69 -16.53 -6.74
CA VAL A 335 5.23 -17.89 -6.42
C VAL A 335 4.93 -18.63 -7.71
N HIS A 336 5.80 -19.56 -8.08
CA HIS A 336 5.68 -20.38 -9.29
C HIS A 336 4.48 -21.33 -9.27
N GLY A 337 4.03 -21.75 -8.08
CA GLY A 337 2.89 -22.63 -7.92
C GLY A 337 2.98 -23.53 -6.70
N VAL A 338 2.25 -24.64 -6.74
CA VAL A 338 2.13 -25.60 -5.63
C VAL A 338 2.34 -27.02 -6.15
N CYS A 339 3.17 -27.79 -5.45
CA CYS A 339 3.26 -29.25 -5.61
C CYS A 339 2.63 -29.94 -4.40
N VAL A 340 1.75 -30.91 -4.65
CA VAL A 340 1.17 -31.79 -3.61
C VAL A 340 1.77 -33.18 -3.77
N ARG A 341 2.61 -33.58 -2.80
CA ARG A 341 3.35 -34.85 -2.79
C ARG A 341 2.75 -35.78 -1.75
N GLY A 342 1.67 -36.48 -2.13
CA GLY A 342 0.94 -37.38 -1.22
C GLY A 342 0.26 -36.59 -0.10
N SER A 343 0.95 -36.41 1.02
CA SER A 343 0.49 -35.58 2.15
C SER A 343 1.33 -34.33 2.42
N GLU A 344 2.38 -34.08 1.63
CA GLU A 344 3.21 -32.88 1.75
C GLU A 344 2.68 -31.81 0.79
N ASN A 345 2.35 -30.64 1.33
CA ASN A 345 1.92 -29.48 0.56
C ASN A 345 3.10 -28.53 0.44
N ILE A 346 3.55 -28.27 -0.80
CA ILE A 346 4.79 -27.54 -1.08
C ILE A 346 4.47 -26.33 -1.95
N MET A 347 4.72 -25.12 -1.44
CA MET A 347 4.71 -23.89 -2.24
C MET A 347 6.10 -23.70 -2.85
N VAL A 348 6.14 -23.38 -4.14
CA VAL A 348 7.39 -23.18 -4.90
C VAL A 348 7.55 -21.70 -5.21
N GLU A 349 8.55 -21.08 -4.61
CA GLU A 349 8.83 -19.64 -4.68
C GLU A 349 10.17 -19.39 -5.40
N GLU A 350 10.33 -18.21 -5.99
CA GLU A 350 11.58 -17.72 -6.55
C GLU A 350 12.72 -17.75 -5.52
N PHE A 351 13.89 -18.27 -5.91
CA PHE A 351 15.09 -18.20 -5.08
C PHE A 351 15.76 -16.81 -5.15
N VAL A 352 16.00 -16.18 -3.99
CA VAL A 352 16.62 -14.85 -3.88
C VAL A 352 17.97 -14.94 -3.18
N GLU A 353 19.03 -14.60 -3.91
CA GLU A 353 20.42 -15.05 -3.65
C GLU A 353 20.97 -14.78 -2.25
N HIS A 354 20.76 -13.58 -1.68
CA HIS A 354 21.43 -13.20 -0.43
C HIS A 354 20.57 -13.36 0.82
N GLY A 355 19.37 -13.95 0.70
CA GLY A 355 18.51 -14.26 1.84
C GLY A 355 17.96 -13.04 2.58
N PRO A 356 17.52 -13.22 3.84
CA PRO A 356 16.80 -12.20 4.62
C PRO A 356 17.60 -10.94 4.95
N LEU A 357 16.91 -9.80 4.87
CA LEU A 357 17.40 -8.46 5.19
C LEU A 357 17.83 -8.33 6.65
N ASP A 358 17.09 -8.95 7.58
CA ASP A 358 17.39 -8.88 9.01
C ASP A 358 18.74 -9.52 9.38
N VAL A 359 19.17 -10.54 8.62
CA VAL A 359 20.50 -11.16 8.73
C VAL A 359 21.59 -10.19 8.25
N LEU A 360 21.40 -9.52 7.11
CA LEU A 360 22.34 -8.53 6.60
C LEU A 360 22.50 -7.35 7.56
N LEU A 361 21.38 -6.79 8.04
CA LEU A 361 21.37 -5.65 8.94
C LEU A 361 22.12 -5.94 10.26
N ARG A 362 21.94 -7.13 10.85
CA ARG A 362 22.71 -7.53 12.05
C ARG A 362 24.19 -7.73 11.75
N LYS A 363 24.53 -8.30 10.59
CA LYS A 363 25.93 -8.55 10.20
C LYS A 363 26.71 -7.25 9.96
N GLU A 364 26.06 -6.28 9.32
CA GLU A 364 26.63 -4.99 8.94
C GLU A 364 26.14 -3.85 9.85
N LYS A 365 25.81 -4.17 11.11
CA LYS A 365 25.31 -3.22 12.13
C LYS A 365 26.23 -2.01 12.24
N GLY A 366 25.65 -0.81 12.17
CA GLY A 366 26.36 0.47 12.16
C GLY A 366 27.12 0.80 10.86
N ARG A 367 27.17 -0.07 9.85
CA ARG A 367 27.81 0.20 8.53
C ARG A 367 26.81 0.55 7.43
N VAL A 368 25.56 0.10 7.56
CA VAL A 368 24.52 0.34 6.55
C VAL A 368 24.03 1.80 6.61
N THR A 369 24.32 2.56 5.55
CA THR A 369 24.01 4.00 5.48
C THR A 369 22.50 4.29 5.49
N VAL A 370 22.11 5.49 5.92
CA VAL A 370 20.69 5.86 5.92
C VAL A 370 20.12 5.97 4.50
N GLY A 371 20.91 6.41 3.52
CA GLY A 371 20.50 6.40 2.10
C GLY A 371 20.16 4.99 1.59
N TRP A 372 20.92 3.97 2.01
CA TRP A 372 20.64 2.56 1.74
C TRP A 372 19.32 2.13 2.38
N LYS A 373 19.14 2.42 3.68
CA LYS A 373 17.93 2.11 4.46
C LYS A 373 16.67 2.72 3.83
N ILE A 374 16.72 3.99 3.42
CA ILE A 374 15.64 4.68 2.71
C ILE A 374 15.37 4.07 1.33
N THR A 375 16.40 3.58 0.63
CA THR A 375 16.21 2.89 -0.66
C THR A 375 15.43 1.58 -0.49
N VAL A 376 15.79 0.76 0.50
CA VAL A 376 15.03 -0.46 0.84
C VAL A 376 13.59 -0.14 1.27
N ALA A 377 13.39 0.89 2.09
CA ALA A 377 12.06 1.35 2.50
C ALA A 377 11.17 1.72 1.31
N LYS A 378 11.71 2.42 0.29
CA LYS A 378 11.00 2.78 -0.95
C LYS A 378 10.61 1.54 -1.78
N GLN A 379 11.53 0.59 -1.93
CA GLN A 379 11.28 -0.66 -2.67
C GLN A 379 10.18 -1.51 -2.00
N LEU A 380 10.19 -1.60 -0.67
CA LEU A 380 9.13 -2.25 0.12
C LEU A 380 7.79 -1.52 -0.01
N ALA A 381 7.76 -0.20 0.18
CA ALA A 381 6.54 0.61 0.03
C ALA A 381 5.94 0.51 -1.38
N SER A 382 6.78 0.33 -2.40
CA SER A 382 6.36 0.12 -3.78
C SER A 382 5.61 -1.20 -3.96
N ALA A 383 6.16 -2.32 -3.45
CA ALA A 383 5.48 -3.61 -3.45
C ALA A 383 4.14 -3.57 -2.73
N LEU A 384 4.09 -2.91 -1.57
CA LEU A 384 2.87 -2.80 -0.77
C LEU A 384 1.84 -1.84 -1.38
N SER A 385 2.26 -0.79 -2.12
CA SER A 385 1.34 0.03 -2.93
C SER A 385 0.72 -0.79 -4.05
N TYR A 386 1.50 -1.62 -4.75
CA TYR A 386 0.99 -2.49 -5.80
C TYR A 386 -0.06 -3.50 -5.27
N LEU A 387 0.12 -4.00 -4.04
CA LEU A 387 -0.85 -4.89 -3.38
C LEU A 387 -2.09 -4.11 -2.89
N GLU A 388 -1.91 -2.93 -2.30
CA GLU A 388 -3.00 -2.04 -1.85
C GLU A 388 -3.92 -1.65 -3.01
N ASP A 389 -3.38 -1.24 -4.15
CA ASP A 389 -4.16 -0.89 -5.35
C ASP A 389 -4.95 -2.09 -5.93
N LYS A 390 -4.62 -3.33 -5.53
CA LYS A 390 -5.37 -4.57 -5.82
C LYS A 390 -6.27 -5.04 -4.69
N ASN A 391 -6.31 -4.30 -3.57
CA ASN A 391 -7.00 -4.68 -2.31
C ASN A 391 -6.51 -6.01 -1.73
N LEU A 392 -5.24 -6.36 -1.96
CA LEU A 392 -4.61 -7.53 -1.37
C LEU A 392 -3.88 -7.15 -0.08
N VAL A 393 -3.90 -8.05 0.90
CA VAL A 393 -3.20 -7.90 2.17
C VAL A 393 -2.07 -8.92 2.21
N HIS A 394 -0.86 -8.47 2.52
CA HIS A 394 0.29 -9.36 2.70
C HIS A 394 0.23 -10.07 4.06
N GLY A 395 -0.08 -9.35 5.13
CA GLY A 395 -0.32 -9.89 6.47
C GLY A 395 0.95 -10.33 7.23
N ASN A 396 2.11 -10.45 6.58
CA ASN A 396 3.36 -10.87 7.22
C ASN A 396 4.56 -10.01 6.76
N VAL A 397 4.45 -8.67 6.88
CA VAL A 397 5.54 -7.74 6.54
C VAL A 397 6.50 -7.59 7.73
N CYS A 398 7.74 -8.07 7.57
CA CYS A 398 8.85 -7.90 8.52
C CYS A 398 10.20 -8.09 7.79
N ALA A 399 11.30 -7.64 8.39
CA ALA A 399 12.63 -7.71 7.77
C ALA A 399 13.13 -9.15 7.51
N LYS A 400 12.56 -10.15 8.19
CA LYS A 400 12.84 -11.58 7.93
C LYS A 400 12.28 -12.06 6.59
N ASN A 401 11.19 -11.46 6.13
CA ASN A 401 10.52 -11.81 4.87
C ASN A 401 10.96 -10.92 3.70
N ILE A 402 11.83 -9.93 3.94
CA ILE A 402 12.41 -9.11 2.88
C ILE A 402 13.73 -9.76 2.47
N LEU A 403 13.82 -10.26 1.24
CA LEU A 403 14.97 -10.96 0.69
C LEU A 403 15.81 -10.03 -0.18
N LEU A 404 17.14 -10.18 -0.14
CA LEU A 404 18.09 -9.36 -0.88
C LEU A 404 18.52 -10.05 -2.19
N ALA A 405 18.07 -9.52 -3.33
CA ALA A 405 18.58 -9.94 -4.64
C ALA A 405 19.88 -9.21 -5.01
N ARG A 406 20.16 -8.05 -4.40
CA ARG A 406 21.45 -7.35 -4.48
C ARG A 406 21.73 -6.64 -3.15
N LYS A 407 22.90 -6.86 -2.56
CA LYS A 407 23.29 -6.22 -1.29
C LYS A 407 23.44 -4.70 -1.40
N GLY A 408 24.04 -4.21 -2.48
CA GLY A 408 24.24 -2.77 -2.69
C GLY A 408 25.07 -2.08 -1.61
N LEU A 409 26.09 -2.76 -1.08
CA LEU A 409 27.03 -2.23 -0.07
C LEU A 409 28.36 -1.77 -0.70
N GLU A 410 28.52 -1.98 -2.00
CA GLU A 410 29.69 -1.59 -2.79
C GLU A 410 29.45 -0.19 -3.39
N ASP A 411 30.53 0.58 -3.59
CA ASP A 411 30.45 1.94 -4.10
C ASP A 411 29.71 2.01 -5.44
N GLY A 412 28.73 2.92 -5.53
CA GLY A 412 27.87 3.09 -6.70
C GLY A 412 26.77 2.03 -6.88
N SER A 413 26.73 0.98 -6.06
CA SER A 413 25.69 -0.05 -6.12
C SER A 413 24.52 0.28 -5.17
N VAL A 414 23.29 0.17 -5.66
CA VAL A 414 22.07 0.28 -4.85
C VAL A 414 21.56 -1.09 -4.41
N PRO A 415 20.93 -1.23 -3.22
CA PRO A 415 20.28 -2.47 -2.83
C PRO A 415 19.13 -2.81 -3.77
N PHE A 416 18.81 -4.09 -3.86
CA PHE A 416 17.59 -4.57 -4.49
C PHE A 416 16.94 -5.65 -3.63
N VAL A 417 15.73 -5.39 -3.13
CA VAL A 417 14.97 -6.32 -2.30
C VAL A 417 13.72 -6.86 -2.99
N LYS A 418 13.26 -8.02 -2.51
CA LYS A 418 11.95 -8.62 -2.82
C LYS A 418 11.28 -9.05 -1.52
N LEU A 419 10.00 -8.75 -1.37
CA LEU A 419 9.19 -9.29 -0.28
C LEU A 419 8.75 -10.72 -0.65
N SER A 420 9.14 -11.68 0.19
CA SER A 420 8.77 -13.11 0.10
C SER A 420 7.30 -13.31 0.43
N ASP A 421 6.68 -14.39 -0.07
CA ASP A 421 5.30 -14.73 0.28
C ASP A 421 5.11 -14.83 1.82
N PRO A 422 3.91 -14.50 2.34
CA PRO A 422 3.67 -14.45 3.77
C PRO A 422 3.58 -15.82 4.45
N GLY A 423 3.58 -16.91 3.67
CA GLY A 423 3.38 -18.28 4.11
C GLY A 423 1.99 -18.52 4.67
N VAL A 424 1.92 -19.17 5.83
CA VAL A 424 0.66 -19.36 6.57
C VAL A 424 0.18 -18.02 7.12
N SER A 425 -1.01 -17.59 6.71
CA SER A 425 -1.68 -16.39 7.23
C SER A 425 -1.78 -16.41 8.76
N PHE A 426 -1.62 -15.25 9.41
CA PHE A 426 -1.80 -15.19 10.87
C PHE A 426 -3.24 -15.44 11.32
N THR A 427 -4.23 -15.39 10.41
CA THR A 427 -5.65 -15.56 10.72
C THR A 427 -6.00 -16.98 11.21
N VAL A 428 -5.18 -17.98 10.88
CA VAL A 428 -5.32 -19.39 11.32
C VAL A 428 -4.37 -19.75 12.47
N LEU A 429 -3.69 -18.76 13.06
CA LEU A 429 -2.81 -18.95 14.21
C LEU A 429 -3.56 -18.74 15.53
N SER A 430 -3.04 -19.37 16.59
CA SER A 430 -3.54 -19.18 17.95
C SER A 430 -3.42 -17.71 18.37
N ARG A 431 -4.11 -17.33 19.44
CA ARG A 431 -4.02 -15.96 19.95
C ARG A 431 -2.62 -15.67 20.52
N GLU A 432 -2.01 -16.68 21.13
CA GLU A 432 -0.68 -16.67 21.70
C GLU A 432 0.38 -16.49 20.60
N GLU A 433 0.30 -17.27 19.51
CA GLU A 433 1.15 -17.12 18.32
C GLU A 433 1.04 -15.73 17.67
N ARG A 434 -0.13 -15.06 17.77
CA ARG A 434 -0.33 -13.68 17.30
C ARG A 434 0.23 -12.64 18.26
N VAL A 435 0.12 -12.85 19.58
CA VAL A 435 0.71 -11.99 20.62
C VAL A 435 2.24 -12.03 20.57
N ASP A 436 2.85 -13.19 20.32
CA ASP A 436 4.30 -13.32 20.21
C ASP A 436 4.88 -12.47 19.07
N ARG A 437 4.10 -12.26 18.00
CA ARG A 437 4.42 -11.40 16.84
C ARG A 437 4.14 -9.92 17.05
N ILE A 438 3.80 -9.46 18.26
CA ILE A 438 3.87 -8.04 18.59
C ILE A 438 5.36 -7.64 18.58
N PRO A 439 5.77 -6.57 17.86
CA PRO A 439 4.91 -5.48 17.36
C PRO A 439 4.41 -5.54 15.91
N TRP A 440 4.78 -6.52 15.08
CA TRP A 440 4.38 -6.51 13.66
C TRP A 440 2.88 -6.71 13.42
N ILE A 441 2.21 -7.54 14.23
CA ILE A 441 0.75 -7.72 14.12
C ILE A 441 0.04 -6.50 14.71
N ALA A 442 -0.80 -5.86 13.90
CA ALA A 442 -1.53 -4.67 14.30
C ALA A 442 -2.51 -4.94 15.47
N PRO A 443 -2.74 -3.97 16.38
CA PRO A 443 -3.54 -4.18 17.59
C PRO A 443 -4.95 -4.74 17.33
N GLU A 444 -5.61 -4.27 16.27
CA GLU A 444 -6.93 -4.75 15.87
C GLU A 444 -6.93 -6.22 15.42
N CYS A 445 -5.82 -6.71 14.86
CA CYS A 445 -5.63 -8.07 14.37
C CYS A 445 -5.22 -9.05 15.48
N VAL A 446 -4.58 -8.57 16.56
CA VAL A 446 -4.39 -9.36 17.80
C VAL A 446 -5.74 -9.58 18.49
N ARG A 447 -6.56 -8.52 18.58
CA ARG A 447 -7.91 -8.60 19.17
C ARG A 447 -8.82 -9.56 18.41
N GLU A 448 -8.86 -9.46 17.08
CA GLU A 448 -9.80 -10.21 16.24
C GLU A 448 -9.26 -10.37 14.81
N VAL A 449 -9.19 -11.62 14.33
CA VAL A 449 -8.59 -11.96 13.02
C VAL A 449 -9.37 -11.43 11.82
N GLY A 450 -10.68 -11.17 11.98
CA GLY A 450 -11.53 -10.59 10.93
C GLY A 450 -11.18 -9.14 10.56
N ASN A 451 -10.36 -8.46 11.35
CA ASN A 451 -9.90 -7.09 11.06
C ASN A 451 -8.68 -7.03 10.09
N LEU A 452 -8.26 -8.17 9.51
CA LEU A 452 -7.22 -8.22 8.48
C LEU A 452 -7.61 -7.32 7.29
N SER A 453 -6.76 -6.34 7.00
CA SER A 453 -6.98 -5.36 5.93
C SER A 453 -5.65 -4.74 5.51
N THR A 454 -5.62 -3.99 4.40
CA THR A 454 -4.41 -3.26 3.97
C THR A 454 -3.93 -2.23 4.99
N ALA A 455 -4.73 -1.91 6.02
CA ALA A 455 -4.30 -1.10 7.15
C ALA A 455 -3.37 -1.86 8.10
N ALA A 456 -3.50 -3.18 8.23
CA ALA A 456 -2.58 -4.01 9.01
C ALA A 456 -1.17 -3.98 8.40
N ASP A 457 -1.05 -4.09 7.07
CA ASP A 457 0.24 -3.98 6.37
C ASP A 457 0.92 -2.62 6.58
N LYS A 458 0.17 -1.52 6.71
CA LYS A 458 0.74 -0.20 7.03
C LYS A 458 1.39 -0.19 8.42
N TRP A 459 0.75 -0.83 9.40
CA TRP A 459 1.30 -0.99 10.75
C TRP A 459 2.56 -1.88 10.73
N SER A 460 2.48 -3.05 10.08
CA SER A 460 3.61 -3.97 9.94
C SER A 460 4.77 -3.32 9.18
N PHE A 461 4.49 -2.50 8.17
CA PHE A 461 5.47 -1.67 7.46
C PHE A 461 6.13 -0.64 8.40
N GLY A 462 5.35 0.10 9.21
CA GLY A 462 5.89 1.03 10.20
C GLY A 462 6.82 0.34 11.22
N THR A 463 6.46 -0.88 11.66
CA THR A 463 7.32 -1.71 12.51
C THR A 463 8.58 -2.17 11.77
N THR A 464 8.46 -2.56 10.50
CA THR A 464 9.58 -2.98 9.66
C THR A 464 10.55 -1.82 9.37
N LEU A 465 10.05 -0.59 9.25
CA LEU A 465 10.92 0.59 9.17
C LEU A 465 11.75 0.78 10.45
N LEU A 466 11.20 0.49 11.64
CA LEU A 466 12.00 0.48 12.87
C LEU A 466 13.07 -0.61 12.87
N GLU A 467 12.78 -1.82 12.37
CA GLU A 467 13.80 -2.86 12.17
C GLU A 467 14.93 -2.37 11.24
N ILE A 468 14.58 -1.74 10.12
CA ILE A 468 15.54 -1.20 9.15
C ILE A 468 16.36 -0.07 9.78
N CYS A 469 15.74 0.80 10.57
CA CYS A 469 16.42 1.87 11.29
C CYS A 469 17.44 1.32 12.29
N PHE A 470 17.04 0.36 13.12
CA PHE A 470 17.80 -0.12 14.28
C PHE A 470 18.61 -1.40 14.01
N ASP A 471 19.01 -1.64 12.76
CA ASP A 471 19.86 -2.77 12.34
C ASP A 471 19.30 -4.16 12.75
N ALA A 472 17.99 -4.32 12.54
CA ALA A 472 17.16 -5.46 12.94
C ALA A 472 17.18 -5.79 14.45
N ASP A 473 17.43 -4.78 15.28
CA ASP A 473 17.07 -4.78 16.69
C ASP A 473 15.59 -4.37 16.83
N VAL A 474 14.76 -5.30 17.30
CA VAL A 474 13.30 -5.15 17.23
C VAL A 474 12.77 -4.68 18.59
N PRO A 475 12.05 -3.54 18.65
CA PRO A 475 11.33 -3.14 19.85
C PRO A 475 10.44 -4.26 20.41
N LEU A 476 10.36 -4.36 21.74
CA LEU A 476 9.56 -5.35 22.48
C LEU A 476 9.95 -6.84 22.28
N LYS A 477 11.01 -7.16 21.55
CA LYS A 477 11.45 -8.55 21.30
C LYS A 477 11.64 -9.38 22.57
N GLU A 478 12.25 -8.78 23.59
CA GLU A 478 12.57 -9.43 24.87
C GLU A 478 11.42 -9.39 25.90
N ARG A 479 10.27 -8.79 25.53
CA ARG A 479 9.10 -8.68 26.40
C ARG A 479 8.27 -9.95 26.36
N THR A 480 7.74 -10.33 27.54
CA THR A 480 6.81 -11.45 27.68
C THR A 480 5.50 -11.19 26.91
N PRO A 481 4.71 -12.24 26.57
CA PRO A 481 3.42 -12.08 25.90
C PRO A 481 2.50 -11.10 26.64
N SER A 482 2.39 -11.21 27.96
CA SER A 482 1.53 -10.33 28.77
C SER A 482 2.02 -8.88 28.84
N GLU A 483 3.32 -8.61 28.74
CA GLU A 483 3.85 -7.24 28.60
C GLU A 483 3.52 -6.66 27.22
N LYS A 484 3.62 -7.46 26.15
CA LYS A 484 3.26 -7.09 24.78
C LYS A 484 1.77 -6.76 24.66
N GLU A 485 0.90 -7.56 25.28
CA GLU A 485 -0.53 -7.26 25.39
C GLU A 485 -0.78 -5.96 26.15
N ARG A 486 -0.19 -5.81 27.34
CA ARG A 486 -0.33 -4.61 28.18
C ARG A 486 0.14 -3.34 27.46
N PHE A 487 1.16 -3.45 26.61
CA PHE A 487 1.65 -2.36 25.78
C PHE A 487 0.58 -1.88 24.77
N TYR A 488 -0.14 -2.80 24.11
CA TYR A 488 -1.26 -2.45 23.23
C TYR A 488 -2.51 -1.97 23.99
N GLU A 489 -2.86 -2.59 25.13
CA GLU A 489 -3.97 -2.15 25.97
C GLU A 489 -3.82 -0.69 26.42
N LYS A 490 -2.60 -0.30 26.84
CA LYS A 490 -2.26 1.07 27.26
C LYS A 490 -2.01 2.04 26.09
N ARG A 491 -2.10 1.56 24.84
CA ARG A 491 -1.79 2.31 23.61
C ARG A 491 -0.43 3.02 23.66
N HIS A 492 0.59 2.33 24.17
CA HIS A 492 1.95 2.87 24.20
C HIS A 492 2.56 2.99 22.80
N ARG A 493 3.53 3.89 22.64
CA ARG A 493 4.28 4.09 21.38
C ARG A 493 5.58 3.28 21.39
N LEU A 494 5.99 2.83 20.20
CA LEU A 494 7.32 2.25 19.99
C LEU A 494 8.38 3.36 19.98
N PRO A 495 9.67 3.04 20.19
CA PRO A 495 10.76 4.01 20.07
C PRO A 495 10.78 4.67 18.69
N GLU A 496 11.09 5.97 18.66
CA GLU A 496 11.11 6.77 17.43
C GLU A 496 12.57 6.92 16.94
N PRO A 497 12.85 6.90 15.62
CA PRO A 497 14.18 7.20 15.10
C PRO A 497 14.57 8.67 15.31
N SER A 498 15.87 8.97 15.35
CA SER A 498 16.41 10.34 15.50
C SER A 498 16.00 11.30 14.37
N CYS A 499 15.78 10.80 13.15
CA CYS A 499 15.21 11.58 12.04
C CYS A 499 13.72 11.86 12.29
N LYS A 500 13.36 13.14 12.41
CA LYS A 500 12.00 13.60 12.72
C LYS A 500 11.00 13.31 11.60
N GLU A 501 11.42 13.44 10.35
CA GLU A 501 10.59 13.23 9.16
C GLU A 501 10.23 11.74 9.02
N LEU A 502 11.21 10.86 9.21
CA LEU A 502 11.02 9.42 9.23
C LEU A 502 10.24 8.95 10.46
N ALA A 503 10.51 9.52 11.65
CA ALA A 503 9.72 9.27 12.85
C ALA A 503 8.25 9.66 12.66
N THR A 504 7.98 10.81 12.06
CA THR A 504 6.62 11.27 11.74
C THR A 504 5.90 10.27 10.85
N LEU A 505 6.54 9.81 9.77
CA LEU A 505 5.97 8.81 8.86
C LEU A 505 5.71 7.47 9.56
N ILE A 506 6.66 6.98 10.37
CA ILE A 506 6.51 5.74 11.14
C ILE A 506 5.37 5.86 12.15
N CYS A 507 5.25 6.97 12.88
CA CYS A 507 4.17 7.20 13.83
C CYS A 507 2.79 7.33 13.18
N GLN A 508 2.70 7.83 11.94
CA GLN A 508 1.48 7.78 11.13
C GLN A 508 1.12 6.34 10.73
N CYS A 509 2.11 5.52 10.35
CA CYS A 509 1.91 4.10 10.04
C CYS A 509 1.48 3.28 11.28
N LEU A 510 2.04 3.61 12.45
CA LEU A 510 1.76 2.98 13.76
C LEU A 510 0.57 3.62 14.50
N ASN A 511 -0.37 4.23 13.79
CA ASN A 511 -1.58 4.75 14.43
C ASN A 511 -2.50 3.60 14.91
N TYR A 512 -2.95 3.66 16.17
CA TYR A 512 -3.89 2.70 16.75
C TYR A 512 -5.28 2.73 16.10
N THR A 513 -5.63 3.81 15.39
CA THR A 513 -6.82 3.90 14.54
C THR A 513 -6.45 3.48 13.10
N PRO A 514 -6.92 2.32 12.59
CA PRO A 514 -6.46 1.80 11.29
C PRO A 514 -6.75 2.72 10.10
N VAL A 515 -7.87 3.45 10.14
CA VAL A 515 -8.29 4.40 9.08
C VAL A 515 -7.53 5.73 9.09
N GLU A 516 -6.69 5.98 10.10
CA GLU A 516 -5.82 7.17 10.17
C GLU A 516 -4.40 6.87 9.62
N ARG A 517 -4.12 5.62 9.22
CA ARG A 517 -2.82 5.21 8.65
C ARG A 517 -2.75 5.62 7.16
N PRO A 518 -1.63 6.20 6.68
CA PRO A 518 -1.51 6.73 5.32
C PRO A 518 -1.49 5.63 4.25
N SER A 519 -2.06 5.88 3.07
CA SER A 519 -1.95 4.97 1.92
C SER A 519 -0.49 4.74 1.51
N PHE A 520 -0.16 3.61 0.91
CA PHE A 520 1.20 3.36 0.43
C PHE A 520 1.63 4.32 -0.68
N ARG A 521 0.67 4.87 -1.46
CA ARG A 521 0.92 6.01 -2.36
C ARG A 521 1.42 7.25 -1.63
N THR A 522 0.82 7.57 -0.47
CA THR A 522 1.25 8.66 0.43
C THR A 522 2.63 8.37 1.01
N ILE A 523 2.84 7.15 1.52
CA ILE A 523 4.13 6.70 2.08
C ILE A 523 5.25 6.81 1.04
N LEU A 524 5.02 6.40 -0.21
CA LEU A 524 6.01 6.48 -1.31
C LEU A 524 6.41 7.92 -1.62
N ARG A 525 5.44 8.83 -1.76
CA ARG A 525 5.68 10.25 -1.98
C ARG A 525 6.51 10.85 -0.84
N ASP A 526 6.14 10.56 0.40
CA ASP A 526 6.75 11.16 1.58
C ASP A 526 8.15 10.60 1.86
N LEU A 527 8.38 9.29 1.67
CA LEU A 527 9.72 8.69 1.65
C LEU A 527 10.62 9.28 0.57
N THR A 528 10.05 9.65 -0.59
CA THR A 528 10.83 10.13 -1.74
C THR A 528 11.39 11.54 -1.54
N GLN A 529 10.75 12.34 -0.69
CA GLN A 529 11.28 13.63 -0.24
C GLN A 529 12.43 13.53 0.76
N LEU A 530 12.62 12.38 1.43
CA LEU A 530 13.71 12.19 2.38
C LEU A 530 15.08 12.17 1.66
N GLN A 531 15.79 13.29 1.73
CA GLN A 531 17.15 13.44 1.18
C GLN A 531 18.19 12.82 2.11
N PRO A 532 19.10 11.94 1.64
CA PRO A 532 20.09 11.28 2.48
C PRO A 532 21.00 12.23 3.28
N HIS A 533 21.26 13.43 2.74
CA HIS A 533 22.17 14.42 3.34
C HIS A 533 21.66 15.01 4.66
N ASN A 534 20.33 14.99 4.88
CA ASN A 534 19.70 15.50 6.09
C ASN A 534 19.60 14.43 7.19
N LEU A 535 20.12 13.22 6.95
CA LEU A 535 19.86 12.02 7.73
C LEU A 535 21.17 11.43 8.30
N VAL A 536 21.81 12.17 9.20
CA VAL A 536 22.98 11.67 9.94
C VAL A 536 22.51 10.77 11.08
N ASP A 537 23.08 9.56 11.17
CA ASP A 537 22.88 8.53 12.21
C ASP A 537 21.46 8.37 12.76
N VAL A 538 20.67 7.56 12.06
CA VAL A 538 19.38 7.06 12.54
C VAL A 538 19.60 6.08 13.69
N THR A 539 19.53 6.59 14.91
CA THR A 539 19.56 5.85 16.17
C THR A 539 18.18 5.87 16.83
N SER A 540 17.95 4.99 17.80
CA SER A 540 16.72 5.00 18.61
C SER A 540 16.73 6.14 19.63
N VAL A 541 15.66 6.92 19.67
CA VAL A 541 15.41 7.95 20.69
C VAL A 541 14.21 7.51 21.53
N ASN A 542 14.29 7.74 22.85
CA ASN A 542 13.46 7.15 23.93
C ASN A 542 13.69 5.65 24.21
N PRO A 543 14.68 5.31 25.05
CA PRO A 543 14.63 4.10 25.88
C PRO A 543 13.67 4.25 27.09
N ASP A 544 13.25 5.49 27.42
CA ASP A 544 12.53 5.84 28.64
C ASP A 544 11.03 5.53 28.63
N PHE A 545 10.72 4.25 28.46
CA PHE A 545 9.62 3.65 29.24
C PHE A 545 10.16 2.49 30.06
N PRO A 546 10.70 2.76 31.27
CA PRO A 546 10.59 1.80 32.34
C PRO A 546 9.09 1.61 32.61
N VAL A 547 8.50 0.60 31.96
CA VAL A 547 7.36 -0.11 32.54
C VAL A 547 7.86 -0.57 33.90
N SER A 548 7.55 0.21 34.93
CA SER A 548 7.99 -0.03 36.29
C SER A 548 7.42 -1.38 36.69
N ASP A 549 8.28 -2.39 36.65
CA ASP A 549 7.97 -3.72 37.14
C ASP A 549 7.47 -3.56 38.59
N PRO A 550 6.22 -3.95 38.90
CA PRO A 550 5.67 -3.77 40.24
C PRO A 550 6.50 -4.50 41.32
N THR A 551 7.28 -5.52 40.95
CA THR A 551 8.21 -6.19 41.87
C THR A 551 9.47 -5.36 42.17
N VAL A 552 9.84 -4.39 41.33
CA VAL A 552 10.93 -3.42 41.61
C VAL A 552 10.51 -2.43 42.69
N PHE A 553 9.22 -2.05 42.75
CA PHE A 553 8.69 -1.26 43.87
C PHE A 553 8.75 -2.06 45.18
N GLN A 554 8.33 -3.34 45.17
CA GLN A 554 8.46 -4.22 46.34
C GLN A 554 9.92 -4.44 46.76
N LYS A 555 10.87 -4.64 45.84
CA LYS A 555 12.30 -4.74 46.16
C LYS A 555 12.86 -3.46 46.78
N ARG A 556 12.50 -2.27 46.28
CA ARG A 556 12.91 -0.99 46.90
C ARG A 556 12.28 -0.78 48.27
N TYR A 557 11.01 -1.13 48.44
CA TYR A 557 10.28 -1.02 49.70
C TYR A 557 10.86 -1.95 50.78
N LEU A 558 11.09 -3.23 50.44
CA LEU A 558 11.71 -4.22 51.33
C LEU A 558 13.15 -3.86 51.70
N LYS A 559 13.93 -3.30 50.76
CA LYS A 559 15.29 -2.81 51.07
C LYS A 559 15.26 -1.63 52.05
N LYS A 560 14.29 -0.71 51.90
CA LYS A 560 14.13 0.46 52.76
C LYS A 560 13.64 0.11 54.18
N ILE A 561 12.82 -0.93 54.34
CA ILE A 561 12.48 -1.50 55.66
C ILE A 561 13.73 -2.11 56.31
N ARG A 562 14.52 -2.86 55.55
CA ARG A 562 15.76 -3.50 56.06
C ARG A 562 16.89 -2.52 56.40
N GLU A 563 16.85 -1.30 55.85
CA GLU A 563 17.78 -0.21 56.15
C GLU A 563 17.26 0.75 57.25
N LEU A 564 16.01 0.60 57.70
CA LEU A 564 15.41 1.43 58.78
C LEU A 564 15.26 0.70 60.13
N GLY A 565 15.49 -0.61 60.19
CA GLY A 565 15.63 -1.38 61.42
C GLY A 565 14.31 -1.81 62.08
N GLU A 566 14.15 -3.13 62.19
CA GLU A 566 13.63 -3.76 63.42
C GLU A 566 14.84 -4.34 64.18
#